data_AF-A0A3C2EDF3-F1
#
_entry.id   AF-A0A3C2EDF3-F1
#
_cell.length_a   1.000
_cell.length_b   1.000
_cell.length_c   1.000
_cell.angle_alpha   90.00
_cell.angle_beta   90.00
_cell.angle_gamma   90.00
#
_symmetry.space_group_name_H-M   'P 1'
#
loop_
_entity.id
_entity.type
_entity.pdbx_description
1 polymer ?
#
loop_
_entity_poly.entity_id
_entity_poly.type
_entity_poly.pdbx_seq_one_letter_code
_entity_poly.pdbx_strand_id
1 'polypeptide(L)'
;SHFFLQEISVFPFFTVQHGDLQNPNQPVGKIYPIYYYPDNEFTGVDRFIYQYRGNPGTGYNSWEIKYSKFSVEVLNSILTVNPDDVLITEADSEVEVDVLANDQTTHGNLQIKEITNVYGGIASITA
;
A
#
# COMPACT_ATOMS: atom_id res chain seq x y z
N SER A 1 4.99 20.99 41.14
CA SER A 1 5.99 20.18 40.43
C SER A 1 5.41 19.88 39.05
N HIS A 2 6.04 20.37 37.98
CA HIS A 2 5.56 20.17 36.61
C HIS A 2 5.85 18.71 36.22
N PHE A 3 4.79 17.91 36.06
CA PHE A 3 4.90 16.59 35.45
C PHE A 3 5.21 16.79 33.97
N PHE A 4 6.47 16.59 33.58
CA PHE A 4 6.79 16.32 32.20
C PHE A 4 6.18 14.96 31.86
N LEU A 5 5.20 14.92 30.96
CA LEU A 5 4.89 13.69 30.23
C LEU A 5 6.17 13.36 29.45
N GLN A 6 6.95 12.41 29.94
CA GLN A 6 8.14 11.94 29.25
C GLN A 6 7.67 11.20 28.00
N GLU A 7 7.84 11.87 26.86
CA GLU A 7 7.44 11.39 25.55
C GLU A 7 8.17 10.08 25.21
N ILE A 8 7.42 9.08 24.75
CA ILE A 8 8.01 7.90 24.13
C ILE A 8 8.79 8.39 22.91
N SER A 9 10.06 7.99 22.83
CA SER A 9 10.90 8.25 21.69
C SER A 9 11.09 6.95 20.91
N VAL A 10 10.97 7.04 19.59
CA VAL A 10 11.08 5.92 18.66
C VAL A 10 12.13 6.30 17.63
N PHE A 11 13.18 5.48 17.52
CA PHE A 11 14.23 5.67 16.53
C PHE A 11 14.43 4.36 15.77
N PRO A 12 14.47 4.39 14.42
CA PRO A 12 14.90 3.22 13.68
C PRO A 12 16.34 2.92 14.09
N PHE A 13 16.57 1.70 14.57
CA PHE A 13 17.90 1.27 15.01
C PHE A 13 18.70 0.67 13.84
N PHE A 14 17.98 0.08 12.87
CA PHE A 14 18.50 -0.33 11.57
C PHE A 14 17.54 0.12 10.47
N THR A 15 18.10 0.54 9.33
CA THR A 15 17.35 0.76 8.09
C THR A 15 16.92 -0.56 7.47
N VAL A 16 15.96 -0.50 6.55
CA VAL A 16 15.59 -1.59 5.65
C VAL A 16 16.65 -1.74 4.54
N GLN A 17 16.63 -2.87 3.84
CA GLN A 17 17.63 -3.17 2.81
C GLN A 17 17.18 -2.68 1.43
N HIS A 18 15.87 -2.74 1.14
CA HIS A 18 15.29 -2.45 -0.17
C HIS A 18 14.14 -1.45 -0.06
N GLY A 19 14.43 -0.28 0.51
CA GLY A 19 13.48 0.80 0.64
C GLY A 19 13.89 1.82 1.68
N ASP A 20 12.91 2.62 2.10
CA ASP A 20 13.06 3.66 3.10
C ASP A 20 12.07 3.48 4.25
N LEU A 21 12.53 3.83 5.46
CA LEU A 21 11.67 3.96 6.64
C LEU A 21 11.55 5.44 7.03
N GLN A 22 10.32 5.91 7.14
CA GLN A 22 10.01 7.24 7.63
C GLN A 22 9.27 7.16 8.95
N ASN A 23 9.80 7.83 9.97
CA ASN A 23 9.07 8.12 11.21
C ASN A 23 8.69 9.60 11.17
N PRO A 24 7.40 9.95 11.05
CA PRO A 24 6.97 11.35 10.99
C PRO A 24 7.19 12.10 12.32
N ASN A 25 7.62 11.41 13.38
CA ASN A 25 7.76 11.95 14.74
C ASN A 25 6.49 12.64 15.26
N GLN A 26 5.33 12.25 14.71
CA GLN A 26 4.02 12.77 15.06
C GLN A 26 3.14 11.62 15.55
N PRO A 27 3.11 11.34 16.86
CA PRO A 27 2.25 10.32 17.41
C PRO A 27 0.77 10.73 17.29
N VAL A 28 -0.09 9.75 16.98
CA VAL A 28 -1.55 9.90 17.00
C VAL A 28 -2.07 9.23 18.27
N GLY A 29 -2.22 10.02 19.34
CA GLY A 29 -2.51 9.49 20.67
C GLY A 29 -1.35 8.63 21.20
N LYS A 30 -1.57 7.34 21.47
CA LYS A 30 -0.53 6.37 21.89
C LYS A 30 0.07 5.58 20.72
N ILE A 31 -0.26 5.94 19.47
CA ILE A 31 0.21 5.28 18.26
C ILE A 31 1.40 6.06 17.70
N TYR A 32 2.49 5.35 17.42
CA TYR A 32 3.71 5.90 16.81
C TYR A 32 3.82 5.34 15.38
N PRO A 33 3.34 6.08 14.36
CA PRO A 33 3.30 5.58 12.99
C PRO A 33 4.71 5.43 12.40
N ILE A 34 4.87 4.43 11.56
CA ILE A 34 6.06 4.16 10.76
C ILE A 34 5.57 3.92 9.34
N TYR A 35 6.16 4.63 8.38
CA TYR A 35 5.92 4.41 6.96
C TYR A 35 7.11 3.68 6.35
N TYR A 36 6.81 2.61 5.62
CA TYR A 36 7.79 1.86 4.84
C TYR A 36 7.49 2.07 3.36
N TYR A 37 8.50 2.49 2.62
CA TYR A 37 8.45 2.71 1.18
C TYR A 37 9.43 1.75 0.52
N PRO A 38 8.97 0.63 -0.06
CA PRO A 38 9.88 -0.28 -0.77
C PRO A 38 10.49 0.41 -1.99
N ASP A 39 11.71 0.02 -2.35
CA ASP A 39 12.32 0.42 -3.61
C ASP A 39 11.45 -0.01 -4.79
N ASN A 40 11.54 0.73 -5.90
CA ASN A 40 10.78 0.38 -7.10
C ASN A 40 11.16 -1.04 -7.59
N GLU A 41 10.17 -1.82 -8.00
CA GLU A 41 10.31 -3.25 -8.40
C GLU A 41 10.78 -4.22 -7.30
N PHE A 42 10.99 -3.78 -6.05
CA PHE A 42 11.38 -4.70 -4.99
C PHE A 42 10.23 -5.67 -4.66
N THR A 43 10.54 -6.96 -4.65
CA THR A 43 9.69 -7.99 -4.07
C THR A 43 10.49 -8.93 -3.19
N GLY A 44 9.86 -9.38 -2.11
CA GLY A 44 10.50 -10.19 -1.09
C GLY A 44 10.22 -9.67 0.31
N VAL A 45 11.06 -10.09 1.26
CA VAL A 45 10.86 -9.81 2.69
C VAL A 45 11.95 -8.89 3.21
N ASP A 46 11.54 -7.73 3.68
CA ASP A 46 12.39 -6.77 4.38
C ASP A 46 12.17 -6.81 5.89
N ARG A 47 13.23 -6.49 6.63
CA ARG A 47 13.25 -6.58 8.09
C ARG A 47 13.91 -5.36 8.67
N PHE A 48 13.35 -4.87 9.76
CA PHE A 48 13.91 -3.75 10.51
C PHE A 48 13.66 -3.90 12.01
N ILE A 49 14.45 -3.19 12.80
CA ILE A 49 14.34 -3.18 14.25
C ILE A 49 14.12 -1.74 14.70
N TYR A 50 13.07 -1.52 15.48
CA TYR A 50 12.84 -0.26 16.17
C TYR A 50 13.31 -0.35 17.61
N GLN A 51 14.05 0.69 18.00
CA GLN A 51 14.32 0.97 19.40
C GLN A 51 13.29 1.97 19.90
N TYR A 52 12.70 1.68 21.06
CA TYR A 52 11.79 2.59 21.74
C TYR A 52 12.05 2.64 23.24
N ARG A 53 11.74 3.77 23.87
CA ARG A 53 11.79 3.95 25.32
C ARG A 53 10.39 4.22 25.86
N GLY A 54 10.03 3.59 26.97
CA GLY A 54 8.68 3.65 27.55
C GLY A 54 7.84 2.39 27.30
N ASN A 55 6.61 2.39 27.80
CA ASN A 55 5.65 1.32 27.51
C ASN A 55 4.44 1.87 26.72
N PRO A 56 4.34 1.60 25.41
CA PRO A 56 3.16 1.99 24.65
C PRO A 56 1.93 1.29 25.26
N GLY A 57 0.93 2.07 25.65
CA GLY A 57 -0.33 1.56 26.17
C GLY A 57 -0.50 1.62 27.70
N THR A 58 0.51 1.30 28.51
CA THR A 58 0.29 1.11 29.98
C THR A 58 0.44 2.38 30.83
N GLY A 59 0.87 3.51 30.26
CA GLY A 59 1.03 4.77 31.00
C GLY A 59 2.15 4.76 32.05
N TYR A 60 2.95 3.69 32.10
CA TYR A 60 4.13 3.60 32.97
C TYR A 60 5.37 3.94 32.16
N ASN A 61 6.07 4.98 32.63
CA ASN A 61 7.29 5.49 32.04
C ASN A 61 8.47 4.63 32.54
N SER A 62 8.66 3.41 32.03
CA SER A 62 9.94 2.72 32.23
C SER A 62 10.94 3.26 31.20
N TRP A 63 12.06 3.81 31.68
CA TRP A 63 13.15 4.31 30.83
C TRP A 63 14.00 3.21 30.21
N GLU A 64 13.51 1.98 30.23
CA GLU A 64 14.18 0.84 29.64
C GLU A 64 14.13 0.93 28.12
N ILE A 65 15.28 0.66 27.52
CA ILE A 65 15.40 0.53 26.07
C ILE A 65 14.80 -0.81 25.67
N LYS A 66 13.79 -0.77 24.80
CA LYS A 66 13.14 -1.96 24.24
C LYS A 66 13.36 -2.01 22.74
N TYR A 67 13.31 -3.23 22.19
CA TYR A 67 13.50 -3.50 20.77
C TYR A 67 12.32 -4.30 20.24
N SER A 68 11.79 -3.87 19.10
CA SER A 68 10.78 -4.62 18.34
C SER A 68 11.32 -4.92 16.95
N LYS A 69 11.26 -6.19 16.56
CA LYS A 69 11.62 -6.64 15.21
C LYS A 69 10.35 -6.72 14.36
N PHE A 70 10.41 -6.14 13.17
CA PHE A 70 9.34 -6.18 12.19
C PHE A 70 9.82 -6.89 10.92
N SER A 71 8.87 -7.51 10.23
CA SER A 71 9.05 -8.13 8.93
C SER A 71 7.93 -7.64 8.04
N VAL A 72 8.27 -7.16 6.85
CA VAL A 72 7.30 -6.73 5.84
C VAL A 72 7.56 -7.54 4.58
N GLU A 73 6.50 -8.11 4.03
CA GLU A 73 6.54 -8.84 2.77
C GLU A 73 5.96 -7.96 1.67
N VAL A 74 6.74 -7.75 0.62
CA VAL A 74 6.37 -7.01 -0.58
C VAL A 74 6.12 -8.03 -1.69
N LEU A 75 4.88 -8.06 -2.16
CA LEU A 75 4.42 -9.01 -3.17
C LEU A 75 4.38 -8.34 -4.54
N ASN A 76 4.57 -9.14 -5.59
CA ASN A 76 4.37 -8.67 -6.96
C ASN A 76 2.91 -8.28 -7.18
N SER A 77 2.70 -7.16 -7.87
CA SER A 77 1.42 -6.84 -8.49
C SER A 77 1.38 -7.52 -9.86
N ILE A 78 0.61 -8.59 -9.98
CA ILE A 78 0.45 -9.35 -11.21
C ILE A 78 -0.89 -8.99 -11.81
N LEU A 79 -0.88 -8.59 -13.08
CA LEU A 79 -2.06 -8.38 -13.90
C LEU A 79 -2.20 -9.53 -14.88
N THR A 80 -3.37 -10.16 -14.90
CA THR A 80 -3.76 -11.15 -15.91
C THR A 80 -4.89 -10.55 -16.71
N VAL A 81 -4.62 -10.28 -17.99
CA VAL A 81 -5.60 -9.70 -18.92
C VAL A 81 -6.07 -10.79 -19.86
N ASN A 82 -7.38 -10.97 -19.98
CA ASN A 82 -8.01 -11.93 -20.86
C ASN A 82 -8.71 -11.21 -22.03
N PRO A 83 -8.72 -11.79 -23.25
CA PRO A 83 -9.44 -11.17 -24.36
C PRO A 83 -10.94 -11.13 -24.13
N ASP A 84 -11.55 -10.01 -24.50
CA ASP A 84 -13.01 -9.85 -24.58
C ASP A 84 -13.49 -9.96 -26.03
N ASP A 85 -14.49 -10.81 -26.25
CA ASP A 85 -15.15 -10.95 -27.53
C ASP A 85 -16.64 -10.63 -27.38
N VAL A 86 -17.11 -9.66 -28.17
CA VAL A 86 -18.53 -9.26 -28.19
C VAL A 86 -19.02 -9.35 -29.64
N LEU A 87 -20.05 -10.16 -29.86
CA LEU A 87 -20.72 -10.26 -31.16
C LEU A 87 -21.97 -9.38 -31.16
N ILE A 88 -22.03 -8.45 -32.10
CA ILE A 88 -23.20 -7.58 -32.30
C ILE A 88 -23.81 -7.91 -33.67
N THR A 89 -25.08 -8.28 -33.68
CA THR A 89 -25.80 -8.65 -34.92
C THR A 89 -26.75 -7.56 -35.42
N GLU A 90 -27.10 -6.61 -34.56
CA GLU A 90 -28.00 -5.49 -34.87
C GLU A 90 -27.20 -4.21 -35.08
N ALA A 91 -27.40 -3.54 -36.21
CA ALA A 91 -26.79 -2.25 -36.48
C ALA A 91 -27.33 -1.17 -35.53
N ASP A 92 -26.52 -0.14 -35.26
CA ASP A 92 -26.88 1.06 -34.47
C ASP A 92 -27.36 0.77 -33.03
N SER A 93 -27.00 -0.38 -32.48
CA SER A 93 -27.31 -0.77 -31.10
C SER A 93 -26.16 -0.39 -30.16
N GLU A 94 -26.46 0.32 -29.08
CA GLU A 94 -25.51 0.53 -27.98
C GLU A 94 -25.33 -0.78 -27.21
N VAL A 95 -24.08 -1.09 -26.84
CA VAL A 95 -23.72 -2.28 -26.06
C VAL A 95 -22.78 -1.88 -24.95
N GLU A 96 -23.16 -2.24 -23.73
CA GLU A 96 -22.32 -2.14 -22.54
C GLU A 96 -21.53 -3.45 -22.37
N VAL A 97 -20.22 -3.34 -22.19
CA VAL A 97 -19.32 -4.49 -22.03
C VAL A 97 -18.46 -4.25 -20.80
N ASP A 98 -18.55 -5.17 -19.84
CA ASP A 98 -17.64 -5.19 -18.69
C ASP A 98 -16.35 -5.92 -19.07
N VAL A 99 -15.42 -5.16 -19.68
CA VAL A 99 -14.12 -5.66 -20.14
C VAL A 99 -13.14 -5.98 -19.00
N LEU A 100 -13.51 -5.69 -17.75
CA LEU A 100 -12.69 -6.06 -16.58
C LEU A 100 -13.21 -7.32 -15.89
N ALA A 101 -14.36 -7.86 -16.32
CA ALA A 101 -15.02 -8.97 -15.63
C ALA A 101 -14.20 -10.27 -15.62
N ASN A 102 -13.43 -10.53 -16.67
CA ASN A 102 -12.57 -11.70 -16.83
C ASN A 102 -11.10 -11.42 -16.46
N ASP A 103 -10.73 -10.17 -16.20
CA ASP A 103 -9.38 -9.78 -15.82
C ASP A 103 -9.14 -10.01 -14.33
N GLN A 104 -7.86 -10.18 -13.96
CA GLN A 104 -7.47 -10.40 -12.57
C GLN A 104 -6.24 -9.59 -12.19
N THR A 105 -6.25 -9.06 -10.96
CA THR A 105 -5.07 -8.49 -10.32
C THR A 105 -4.82 -9.15 -8.96
N THR A 106 -3.55 -9.36 -8.62
CA THR A 106 -3.17 -9.79 -7.25
C THR A 106 -3.14 -8.62 -6.26
N HIS A 107 -3.20 -7.37 -6.74
CA HIS A 107 -3.18 -6.17 -5.89
C HIS A 107 -3.93 -4.98 -6.51
N GLY A 108 -4.66 -4.23 -5.67
CA GLY A 108 -5.42 -3.04 -6.10
C GLY A 108 -6.69 -3.38 -6.89
N ASN A 109 -7.24 -2.37 -7.56
CA ASN A 109 -8.39 -2.52 -8.46
C ASN A 109 -7.95 -2.29 -9.90
N LEU A 110 -8.57 -2.99 -10.84
CA LEU A 110 -8.39 -2.76 -12.27
C LEU A 110 -9.11 -1.49 -12.71
N GLN A 111 -8.49 -0.74 -13.62
CA GLN A 111 -9.05 0.49 -14.19
C GLN A 111 -8.65 0.60 -15.66
N ILE A 112 -9.60 0.99 -16.51
CA ILE A 112 -9.34 1.33 -17.90
C ILE A 112 -8.87 2.77 -17.94
N LYS A 113 -7.65 3.00 -18.44
CA LYS A 113 -7.08 4.35 -18.55
C LYS A 113 -7.44 5.04 -19.86
N GLU A 114 -7.47 4.26 -20.94
CA GLU A 114 -7.71 4.76 -22.29
C GLU A 114 -8.22 3.62 -23.18
N ILE A 115 -8.99 4.00 -24.21
CA ILE A 115 -9.37 3.11 -25.31
C ILE A 115 -8.61 3.57 -26.54
N THR A 116 -7.70 2.74 -27.05
CA THR A 116 -6.80 3.11 -28.15
C THR A 116 -7.25 2.60 -29.52
N ASN A 117 -8.05 1.52 -29.56
CA ASN A 117 -8.47 0.86 -30.79
C ASN A 117 -9.99 0.90 -30.95
N VAL A 118 -10.50 1.94 -31.61
CA VAL A 118 -11.92 2.07 -31.98
C VAL A 118 -12.02 2.15 -33.50
N TYR A 119 -12.75 1.22 -34.11
CA TYR A 119 -12.95 1.18 -35.56
C TYR A 119 -14.43 1.32 -35.90
N GLY A 120 -14.77 2.27 -36.78
CA GLY A 120 -16.12 2.39 -37.35
C GLY A 120 -17.23 2.83 -36.38
N GLY A 121 -16.88 3.33 -35.19
CA GLY A 121 -17.84 3.74 -34.16
C GLY A 121 -17.23 4.68 -33.11
N ILE A 122 -17.95 4.84 -31.99
CA ILE A 122 -17.50 5.58 -30.81
C ILE A 122 -17.46 4.59 -29.65
N ALA A 123 -16.38 4.61 -28.87
CA ALA A 123 -16.31 3.93 -27.59
C ALA A 123 -16.02 4.96 -26.49
N SER A 124 -16.67 4.80 -25.35
CA SER A 124 -16.48 5.64 -24.18
C SER A 124 -16.32 4.80 -22.93
N ILE A 125 -15.44 5.22 -22.03
CA ILE A 125 -15.36 4.66 -20.68
C ILE A 125 -16.44 5.35 -19.85
N THR A 126 -17.38 4.58 -19.34
CA THR A 126 -18.30 5.01 -18.29
C THR A 126 -17.67 4.69 -16.94
N ALA A 127 -17.81 5.63 -15.99
CA ALA A 127 -17.25 5.52 -14.64
C ALA A 127 -18.32 5.13 -13.61
#